data_AF-A0A8E1BZF9-F1
#
_entry.id   AF-A0A8E1BZF9-F1
#
_cell.length_a   1.000
_cell.length_b   1.000
_cell.length_c   1.000
_cell.angle_alpha   90.00
_cell.angle_beta   90.00
_cell.angle_gamma   90.00
#
_symmetry.space_group_name_H-M   'P 1'
#
loop_
_entity.id
_entity.type
_entity.pdbx_description
1 polymer ?
#
loop_
_entity_poly.entity_id
_entity_poly.type
_entity_poly.pdbx_seq_one_letter_code
_entity_poly.pdbx_strand_id
1 'polypeptide(L)' 'MSTKPKLALAKIQNMRVMANDLSIYIHWPFCLSICPYCDFNSHVAGNIDHNQWLKSYETRVSY' A
#
# COMPACT_ATOMS: atom_id res chain seq x y z
N MET A 1 45.53 14.11 7.40
CA MET A 1 45.40 13.63 8.78
C MET A 1 44.38 14.52 9.50
N SER A 2 43.09 14.21 9.33
CA SER A 2 41.98 14.83 10.06
C SER A 2 40.83 13.84 10.00
N THR A 3 40.68 13.07 11.07
CA THR A 3 39.66 12.05 11.26
C THR A 3 38.32 12.75 11.48
N LYS A 4 37.44 12.73 10.48
CA LYS A 4 36.03 13.09 10.69
C LYS A 4 35.44 12.13 11.73
N PRO A 5 34.72 12.63 12.76
CA PRO A 5 34.14 11.77 13.77
C PRO A 5 33.05 10.92 13.11
N LYS A 6 33.08 9.60 13.35
CA LYS A 6 31.99 8.69 13.00
C LYS A 6 30.73 9.23 13.67
N LEU A 7 29.83 9.82 12.88
CA LEU A 7 28.48 10.11 13.34
C LEU A 7 27.87 8.75 13.68
N ALA A 8 27.81 8.46 14.97
CA ALA A 8 27.21 7.27 15.49
C ALA A 8 25.76 7.24 15.00
N LEU A 9 25.44 6.27 14.14
CA LEU A 9 24.09 5.81 13.84
C LEU A 9 23.53 5.18 15.12
N ALA A 10 23.32 6.01 16.13
CA ALA A 10 22.78 5.61 17.41
C ALA A 10 21.26 5.55 17.27
N LYS A 11 20.79 4.31 17.15
CA LYS A 11 19.60 3.80 17.85
C LYS A 11 18.26 4.43 17.47
N ILE A 12 17.71 3.95 16.35
CA ILE A 12 16.26 3.67 16.29
C ILE A 12 16.05 2.40 17.13
N GLN A 13 16.08 2.55 18.45
CA GLN A 13 15.81 1.47 19.39
C GLN A 13 14.34 1.62 19.82
N ASN A 14 13.50 0.69 19.33
CA ASN A 14 12.09 0.44 19.70
C ASN A 14 10.98 0.83 18.69
N MET A 15 10.98 0.20 17.52
CA MET A 15 9.74 -0.35 16.96
C MET A 15 10.02 -1.77 16.50
N ARG A 16 9.70 -2.77 17.35
CA ARG A 16 9.54 -4.13 16.86
C ARG A 16 8.24 -4.16 16.05
N VAL A 17 8.32 -3.85 14.77
CA VAL A 17 7.49 -4.62 13.83
C VAL A 17 8.18 -5.98 13.78
N MET A 18 7.56 -7.01 14.34
CA MET A 18 7.91 -8.37 13.95
C MET A 18 7.38 -8.52 12.53
N ALA A 19 8.14 -7.97 11.59
CA ALA A 19 7.82 -8.01 10.18
C ALA A 19 8.21 -9.42 9.74
N ASN A 20 7.21 -10.29 9.66
CA ASN A 20 7.18 -11.19 8.54
C ASN A 20 7.30 -10.27 7.31
N ASP A 21 8.21 -10.54 6.36
CA ASP A 21 8.45 -9.69 5.17
C ASP A 21 7.26 -9.67 4.18
N LEU A 22 6.04 -9.80 4.69
CA LEU A 22 4.80 -9.86 3.96
C LEU A 22 4.19 -8.46 3.85
N SER A 23 4.17 -7.92 2.63
CA SER A 23 3.41 -6.73 2.27
C SER A 23 2.21 -7.12 1.42
N ILE A 24 1.06 -6.48 1.67
CA ILE A 24 -0.16 -6.65 0.86
C ILE A 24 -0.39 -5.37 0.05
N TYR A 25 -0.57 -5.52 -1.26
CA TYR A 25 -1.03 -4.45 -2.14
C TYR A 25 -2.47 -4.72 -2.57
N ILE A 26 -3.34 -3.73 -2.42
CA ILE A 26 -4.74 -3.80 -2.83
C ILE A 26 -4.96 -2.73 -3.89
N HIS A 27 -5.42 -3.15 -5.06
CA HIS A 27 -5.81 -2.23 -6.12
C HIS A 27 -7.28 -1.88 -6.00
N TRP A 28 -7.58 -0.58 -5.86
CA TRP A 28 -8.93 -0.01 -5.86
C TRP A 28 -9.11 0.88 -7.10
N PRO A 29 -9.84 0.41 -8.13
CA PRO A 29 -9.86 1.09 -9.43
C PRO A 29 -10.93 2.19 -9.52
N PHE A 30 -11.68 2.51 -8.46
CA PHE A 30 -12.83 3.40 -8.59
C PHE A 30 -12.52 4.85 -8.25
N CYS A 31 -12.95 5.75 -9.12
CA CYS A 31 -12.79 7.19 -9.00
C CYS A 31 -14.13 7.91 -9.17
N LEU A 32 -14.27 9.09 -8.57
CA LEU A 32 -15.42 9.98 -8.82
C LEU A 32 -15.39 10.56 -10.25
N SER A 33 -14.19 10.77 -10.79
CA SER A 33 -13.92 11.28 -12.14
C SER A 33 -12.53 10.87 -12.59
N ILE A 34 -12.30 10.77 -13.92
CA ILE A 34 -10.95 10.52 -14.48
C ILE A 34 -10.17 11.84 -14.58
N CYS A 35 -8.93 11.84 -14.09
CA CYS A 35 -8.00 12.97 -14.21
C CYS A 35 -7.23 12.93 -15.55
N PRO A 36 -6.77 14.08 -16.09
CA PRO A 36 -6.14 14.15 -17.42
C PRO A 36 -4.80 13.41 -17.55
N TYR A 37 -4.21 12.98 -16.42
CA TYR A 37 -2.97 12.20 -16.38
C TYR A 37 -3.17 10.83 -15.71
N CYS A 38 -4.42 10.35 -15.61
CA CYS A 38 -4.68 9.05 -14.99
C CYS A 38 -4.30 7.93 -15.96
N ASP A 39 -3.11 7.37 -15.76
CA ASP A 39 -2.58 6.21 -16.50
C ASP A 39 -2.75 4.89 -15.74
N PHE A 40 -3.17 4.96 -14.47
CA PHE A 40 -3.56 3.79 -13.70
C PHE A 40 -4.87 3.18 -14.20
N ASN A 41 -5.01 1.87 -13.98
CA ASN A 41 -6.28 1.18 -14.17
C ASN A 41 -7.34 1.79 -13.24
N SER A 42 -8.21 2.62 -13.82
CA SER A 42 -9.17 3.45 -13.12
C SER A 42 -10.50 3.49 -13.88
N HIS A 43 -11.59 3.56 -13.13
CA HIS A 43 -12.96 3.52 -13.61
C HIS A 43 -13.79 4.55 -12.86
N VAL A 44 -14.50 5.42 -13.59
CA VAL A 44 -15.50 6.29 -12.97
C VAL A 44 -16.71 5.47 -12.58
N ALA A 45 -17.09 5.50 -11.31
CA ALA A 45 -18.26 4.80 -10.81
C ALA A 45 -19.05 5.65 -9.81
N GLY A 46 -20.34 5.84 -10.08
CA GLY A 46 -21.24 6.58 -9.18
C GLY A 46 -21.90 5.70 -8.11
N ASN A 47 -21.93 4.39 -8.32
CA ASN A 47 -22.42 3.42 -7.35
C ASN A 47 -21.55 2.16 -7.43
N ILE A 48 -21.06 1.70 -6.29
CA ILE A 48 -20.14 0.56 -6.17
C ILE A 48 -20.78 -0.41 -5.17
N ASP A 49 -21.00 -1.66 -5.60
CA ASP A 49 -21.43 -2.72 -4.71
C ASP A 49 -20.24 -3.21 -3.87
N HIS A 50 -20.13 -2.67 -2.65
CA HIS A 50 -19.03 -2.98 -1.76
C HIS A 50 -19.03 -4.46 -1.32
N ASN A 51 -20.20 -5.08 -1.20
CA ASN A 51 -20.32 -6.48 -0.78
C ASN A 51 -19.82 -7.42 -1.89
N GLN A 52 -20.13 -7.10 -3.14
CA GLN A 52 -19.62 -7.86 -4.27
C GLN A 52 -18.09 -7.82 -4.34
N TRP A 53 -17.48 -6.64 -4.14
CA TRP A 53 -16.03 -6.49 -4.14
C TRP A 53 -15.37 -7.20 -2.95
N LEU A 54 -15.92 -7.06 -1.75
CA LEU A 54 -15.44 -7.79 -0.57
C LEU A 54 -15.43 -9.30 -0.82
N LYS A 55 -16.54 -9.85 -1.30
CA LYS A 55 -16.66 -11.27 -1.63
C LYS A 55 -15.62 -11.72 -2.65
N SER A 56 -15.29 -10.87 -3.63
CA SER A 56 -14.26 -11.16 -4.62
C SER A 56 -12.86 -11.25 -3.99
N TYR A 57 -12.53 -10.36 -3.06
CA TYR A 57 -11.23 -10.40 -2.37
C TYR A 57 -11.12 -11.61 -1.44
N GLU A 58 -12.17 -11.88 -0.65
CA GLU A 58 -12.23 -13.07 0.22
C GLU A 58 -12.02 -14.36 -0.57
N THR A 59 -12.73 -14.48 -1.70
CA THR A 59 -12.60 -15.62 -2.61
C THR A 59 -11.15 -15.79 -3.03
N ARG A 60 -10.47 -14.71 -3.46
CA ARG A 60 -9.07 -14.78 -3.95
C ARG A 60 -8.03 -15.08 -2.87
N VAL A 61 -8.24 -14.62 -1.64
CA VAL A 61 -7.30 -14.84 -0.52
C VAL A 61 -7.46 -16.24 0.07
N SER A 62 -8.67 -16.82 -0.01
CA SER A 62 -8.96 -18.15 0.55
C SER A 62 -8.47 -19.35 -0.27
N TYR A 63 -7.95 -19.13 -1.47
CA TYR A 63 -7.34 -20.18 -2.31
C TYR A 63 -5.92 -20.52 -1.87
#